data_AF-A0A7V1Z6E2-F1
#
_entry.id   AF-A0A7V1Z6E2-F1
#
_cell.length_a   1.000
_cell.length_b   1.000
_cell.length_c   1.000
_cell.angle_alpha   90.00
_cell.angle_beta   90.00
_cell.angle_gamma   90.00
#
_symmetry.space_group_name_H-M   'P 1'
#
loop_
_entity.id
_entity.type
_entity.pdbx_description
1 polymer ?
#
loop_
_entity_poly.entity_id
_entity_poly.type
_entity_poly.pdbx_seq_one_letter_code
_entity_poly.pdbx_strand_id
1 'polypeptide(L)'
;MKCQQCNKRAVFHITDILGEGQFEELHLCEEHGAEYLARPIPGTQMPSLGSSSVEGQLLEQWEQLRCPECGLTLKDFRNTGRLGCPNDYQHFREQLQPLLESIHGDLKHVGKMPARQHEAQRVRQEIARLRRELQELINAERYEEAARLRDRIRELEG
;
A
#
# COMPACT_ATOMS: atom_id res chain seq x y z
N MET A 1 -9.28 -12.50 37.78
CA MET A 1 -9.28 -13.59 36.78
C MET A 1 -7.93 -14.30 36.86
N LYS A 2 -7.94 -15.60 37.14
CA LYS A 2 -6.71 -16.43 37.17
C LYS A 2 -6.52 -17.08 35.80
N CYS A 3 -5.29 -17.46 35.49
CA CYS A 3 -5.00 -18.24 34.29
C CYS A 3 -5.72 -19.59 34.37
N GLN A 4 -6.24 -20.08 33.24
CA GLN A 4 -6.91 -21.39 33.18
C GLN A 4 -5.92 -22.56 33.33
N GLN A 5 -4.63 -22.36 33.00
CA GLN A 5 -3.59 -23.38 33.10
C GLN A 5 -2.73 -23.28 34.38
N CYS A 6 -2.76 -22.15 35.08
CA CYS A 6 -2.02 -21.98 36.33
C CYS A 6 -2.65 -20.97 37.28
N ASN A 7 -2.18 -20.94 38.54
CA ASN A 7 -2.73 -20.04 39.56
C ASN A 7 -2.28 -18.57 39.45
N LYS A 8 -1.56 -18.18 38.38
CA LYS A 8 -1.10 -16.80 38.15
C LYS A 8 -2.26 -15.91 37.64
N ARG A 9 -2.09 -14.58 37.71
CA ARG A 9 -3.08 -13.62 37.19
C ARG A 9 -3.15 -13.72 35.65
N ALA A 10 -4.36 -13.76 35.10
CA ALA A 10 -4.57 -13.70 33.66
C ALA A 10 -4.31 -12.27 33.15
N VAL A 11 -3.55 -12.16 32.07
CA VAL A 11 -3.20 -10.90 31.38
C VAL A 11 -3.69 -10.94 29.93
N PHE A 12 -3.77 -12.13 29.33
CA PHE A 12 -4.25 -12.35 27.98
C PHE A 12 -5.70 -12.83 27.98
N HIS A 13 -6.51 -12.23 27.10
CA HIS A 13 -7.88 -12.63 26.78
C HIS A 13 -7.92 -13.01 25.29
N ILE A 14 -8.05 -14.30 25.00
CA ILE A 14 -7.99 -14.85 23.64
C ILE A 14 -9.37 -15.43 23.31
N THR A 15 -9.89 -15.15 22.13
CA THR A 15 -11.18 -15.68 21.64
C THR A 15 -10.91 -16.50 20.39
N ASP A 16 -11.05 -17.81 20.49
CA ASP A 16 -10.84 -18.73 19.39
C ASP A 16 -12.14 -18.97 18.62
N ILE A 17 -12.06 -18.87 17.30
CA ILE A 17 -13.19 -19.05 16.37
C ILE A 17 -13.07 -20.44 15.77
N LEU A 18 -13.86 -21.40 16.26
CA LEU A 18 -13.81 -22.80 15.81
C LEU A 18 -14.67 -23.07 14.56
N GLY A 19 -15.48 -22.10 14.13
CA GLY A 19 -16.37 -22.19 12.96
C GLY A 19 -17.50 -21.15 12.99
N GLU A 20 -18.52 -21.32 12.13
CA GLU A 20 -19.67 -20.40 12.08
C GLU A 20 -20.42 -20.35 13.42
N GLY A 21 -20.20 -19.27 14.18
CA GLY A 21 -20.92 -18.96 15.43
C GLY A 21 -20.43 -19.68 16.68
N GLN A 22 -19.33 -20.43 16.62
CA GLN A 22 -18.73 -21.10 17.78
C GLN A 22 -17.44 -20.39 18.20
N PHE A 23 -17.47 -19.82 19.41
CA PHE A 23 -16.37 -19.06 19.99
C PHE A 23 -15.98 -19.66 21.36
N GLU A 24 -14.69 -19.82 21.62
CA GLU A 24 -14.15 -20.24 22.92
C GLU A 24 -13.31 -19.10 23.53
N GLU A 25 -13.57 -18.75 24.79
CA GLU A 25 -12.86 -17.69 25.51
C GLU A 25 -11.80 -18.26 26.46
N LEU A 26 -10.53 -17.99 26.16
CA LEU A 26 -9.40 -18.37 26.98
C LEU A 26 -8.81 -17.17 27.75
N HIS A 27 -8.46 -17.43 29.01
CA HIS A 27 -7.81 -16.46 29.89
C HIS A 27 -6.49 -17.01 30.41
N LEU A 28 -5.38 -16.46 29.92
CA LEU A 28 -4.04 -16.99 30.16
C LEU A 28 -3.12 -15.95 30.81
N CYS A 29 -2.13 -16.41 31.57
CA CYS A 29 -1.03 -15.58 32.05
C CYS A 29 -0.02 -15.34 30.91
N GLU A 30 0.99 -14.50 31.13
CA GLU A 30 1.95 -14.13 30.09
C GLU A 30 2.69 -15.33 29.48
N GLU A 31 3.16 -16.26 30.31
CA GLU A 31 3.85 -17.47 29.86
C GLU A 31 2.97 -18.37 28.98
N HIS A 32 1.78 -18.77 29.50
CA HIS A 32 0.88 -19.67 28.76
C HIS A 32 0.21 -18.99 27.56
N GLY A 33 0.01 -17.66 27.59
CA GLY A 33 -0.49 -16.91 26.45
C GLY A 33 0.50 -16.88 25.28
N ALA A 34 1.78 -16.66 25.58
CA ALA A 34 2.85 -16.70 24.59
C ALA A 34 3.00 -18.10 23.96
N GLU A 35 2.93 -19.15 24.78
CA GLU A 35 2.98 -20.53 24.29
C GLU A 35 1.75 -20.90 23.43
N TYR A 36 0.56 -20.42 23.81
CA TYR A 36 -0.67 -20.64 23.06
C TYR A 36 -0.63 -19.98 21.68
N LEU A 37 -0.19 -18.72 21.62
CA LEU A 37 -0.04 -17.97 20.36
C LEU A 37 1.10 -18.48 19.47
N ALA A 38 2.09 -19.16 20.05
CA ALA A 38 3.18 -19.79 19.30
C ALA A 38 2.77 -21.12 18.63
N ARG A 39 1.61 -21.69 18.96
CA ARG A 39 1.11 -22.90 18.28
C ARG A 39 0.56 -22.54 16.90
N PRO A 40 0.98 -23.26 15.84
CA PRO A 40 0.43 -23.03 14.51
C PRO A 40 -1.05 -23.43 14.48
N ILE A 41 -1.93 -22.46 14.24
CA ILE A 41 -3.37 -22.67 14.12
C ILE A 41 -3.62 -23.52 12.85
N PRO A 42 -4.23 -24.72 12.96
CA PRO A 42 -4.55 -25.53 11.79
C PRO A 42 -5.64 -24.81 10.97
N GLY A 43 -5.30 -24.39 9.75
CA GLY A 43 -6.22 -23.68 8.85
C GLY A 43 -5.76 -22.27 8.48
N THR A 44 -4.88 -21.66 9.27
CA THR A 44 -4.18 -20.43 8.88
C THR A 44 -2.88 -20.83 8.20
N GLN A 45 -2.99 -21.23 6.93
CA GLN A 45 -1.86 -21.17 6.02
C GLN A 45 -1.54 -19.69 5.82
N MET A 46 -0.86 -19.08 6.78
CA MET A 46 0.13 -18.06 6.41
C MET A 46 1.03 -18.76 5.40
N PRO A 47 1.26 -18.22 4.20
CA PRO A 47 2.16 -18.85 3.25
C PRO A 47 3.52 -18.93 3.93
N SER A 48 3.84 -20.11 4.44
CA SER A 48 5.20 -20.49 4.74
C SER A 48 5.90 -20.41 3.41
N LEU A 49 6.68 -19.34 3.23
CA LEU A 49 7.62 -19.15 2.12
C LEU A 49 8.62 -20.32 2.16
N GLY A 50 8.16 -21.46 1.65
CA GLY A 50 8.87 -22.72 1.61
C GLY A 50 9.54 -22.85 0.26
N SER A 51 10.83 -22.53 0.23
CA SER A 51 11.85 -23.35 -0.43
C SER A 51 11.52 -23.77 -1.87
N SER A 52 11.46 -22.80 -2.78
CA SER A 52 11.93 -23.05 -4.15
C SER A 52 13.37 -22.53 -4.24
N SER A 53 14.29 -23.37 -4.69
CA SER A 53 15.75 -23.12 -4.67
C SER A 53 16.22 -21.97 -5.57
N VAL A 54 15.29 -21.28 -6.23
CA VAL A 54 15.50 -20.05 -7.01
C VAL A 54 15.11 -18.78 -6.23
N GLU A 55 14.24 -18.88 -5.22
CA GLU A 55 13.82 -17.74 -4.40
C GLU A 55 14.84 -17.38 -3.33
N GLY A 56 15.59 -18.34 -2.78
CA GLY A 56 16.61 -18.07 -1.75
C GLY A 56 17.68 -17.09 -2.20
N GLN A 57 18.15 -17.20 -3.45
CA GLN A 57 19.16 -16.28 -4.02
C GLN A 57 18.58 -14.89 -4.34
N LEU A 58 17.29 -14.82 -4.69
CA LEU A 58 16.60 -13.56 -4.97
C LEU A 58 16.29 -12.80 -3.67
N LEU A 59 15.89 -13.53 -2.62
CA LEU A 59 15.70 -13.01 -1.26
C LEU A 59 17.00 -12.44 -0.67
N GLU A 60 18.14 -13.10 -0.87
CA GLU A 60 19.46 -12.59 -0.43
C GLU A 60 19.87 -11.30 -1.14
N GLN A 61 19.55 -11.14 -2.44
CA GLN A 61 19.77 -9.88 -3.16
C GLN A 61 18.84 -8.77 -2.65
N TRP A 62 17.58 -9.11 -2.34
CA TRP A 62 16.61 -8.16 -1.84
C TRP A 62 16.89 -7.69 -0.41
N GLU A 63 17.51 -8.53 0.42
CA GLU A 63 17.96 -8.16 1.75
C GLU A 63 19.14 -7.17 1.75
N GLN A 64 19.88 -7.06 0.64
CA GLN A 64 20.98 -6.12 0.47
C GLN A 64 20.55 -4.76 -0.08
N LEU A 65 19.30 -4.62 -0.56
CA LEU A 65 18.78 -3.34 -1.03
C LEU A 65 18.72 -2.34 0.13
N ARG A 66 19.41 -1.22 -0.07
CA ARG A 66 19.54 -0.12 0.87
C ARG A 66 19.19 1.19 0.17
N CYS A 67 18.42 2.04 0.84
CA CYS A 67 18.18 3.39 0.36
C CYS A 67 19.47 4.23 0.43
N PRO A 68 19.88 4.91 -0.65
CA PRO A 68 21.06 5.76 -0.66
C PRO A 68 20.92 7.02 0.20
N GLU A 69 19.70 7.49 0.50
CA GLU A 69 19.48 8.70 1.28
C GLU A 69 19.40 8.45 2.79
N CYS A 70 18.54 7.53 3.23
CA CYS A 70 18.32 7.28 4.66
C CYS A 70 19.09 6.05 5.18
N GLY A 71 19.64 5.23 4.28
CA GLY A 71 20.39 4.04 4.65
C GLY A 71 19.53 2.87 5.16
N LEU A 72 18.19 2.98 5.14
CA LEU A 72 17.27 1.91 5.52
C LEU A 72 17.42 0.72 4.58
N THR A 73 17.41 -0.50 5.12
CA THR A 73 17.38 -1.72 4.32
C THR A 73 15.98 -2.29 4.19
N LEU A 74 15.73 -3.10 3.16
CA LEU A 74 14.45 -3.77 3.01
C LEU A 74 14.14 -4.71 4.19
N LYS A 75 15.17 -5.28 4.83
CA LYS A 75 15.03 -6.09 6.05
C LYS A 75 14.50 -5.28 7.22
N ASP A 76 15.00 -4.06 7.40
CA ASP A 76 14.53 -3.16 8.46
C ASP A 76 13.07 -2.78 8.23
N PHE A 77 12.68 -2.53 6.97
CA PHE A 77 11.28 -2.31 6.60
C PHE A 77 10.40 -3.53 6.94
N ARG A 78 10.83 -4.76 6.63
CA ARG A 78 10.05 -5.97 6.96
C ARG A 78 9.87 -6.17 8.47
N ASN A 79 10.88 -5.83 9.26
CA ASN A 79 10.83 -5.97 10.72
C ASN A 79 9.98 -4.89 11.40
N THR A 80 10.05 -3.65 10.89
CA THR A 80 9.42 -2.48 11.53
C THR A 80 8.09 -2.08 10.88
N GLY A 81 7.85 -2.49 9.65
CA GLY A 81 6.72 -2.07 8.81
C GLY A 81 6.77 -0.60 8.40
N ARG A 82 7.90 0.10 8.58
CA ARG A 82 8.02 1.55 8.36
C ARG A 82 9.12 1.88 7.37
N LEU A 83 8.82 2.82 6.46
CA LEU A 83 9.80 3.44 5.57
C LEU A 83 10.41 4.67 6.25
N GLY A 84 11.66 4.97 5.93
CA GLY A 84 12.46 6.01 6.58
C GLY A 84 12.31 7.37 5.90
N CYS A 85 12.45 7.43 4.58
CA CYS A 85 12.31 8.66 3.81
C CYS A 85 11.38 8.49 2.59
N PRO A 86 10.94 9.60 1.94
CA PRO A 86 10.07 9.52 0.77
C PRO A 86 10.67 8.76 -0.41
N ASN A 87 12.00 8.76 -0.55
CA ASN A 87 12.68 8.11 -1.67
C ASN A 87 12.66 6.58 -1.55
N ASP A 88 12.39 6.04 -0.36
CA ASP A 88 12.25 4.60 -0.12
C ASP A 88 11.11 3.99 -0.95
N TYR A 89 10.03 4.75 -1.21
CA TYR A 89 8.94 4.30 -2.10
C TYR A 89 9.40 4.09 -3.54
N GLN A 90 10.41 4.83 -3.99
CA GLN A 90 10.96 4.70 -5.34
C GLN A 90 11.96 3.55 -5.39
N HIS A 91 12.87 3.50 -4.41
CA HIS A 91 13.93 2.50 -4.36
C HIS A 91 13.45 1.08 -4.08
N PHE A 92 12.43 0.92 -3.24
CA PHE A 92 11.85 -0.38 -2.93
C PHE A 92 10.56 -0.65 -3.70
N ARG A 93 10.32 0.07 -4.80
CA ARG A 93 9.05 0.00 -5.55
C ARG A 93 8.70 -1.41 -5.96
N GLU A 94 9.64 -2.16 -6.52
CA GLU A 94 9.41 -3.52 -7.03
C GLU A 94 9.00 -4.48 -5.91
N GLN A 95 9.52 -4.28 -4.71
CA GLN A 95 9.22 -5.11 -3.55
C GLN A 95 7.96 -4.64 -2.81
N LEU A 96 7.69 -3.33 -2.80
CA LEU A 96 6.50 -2.74 -2.19
C LEU A 96 5.25 -3.00 -3.02
N GLN A 97 5.36 -3.08 -4.35
CA GLN A 97 4.22 -3.25 -5.25
C GLN A 97 3.35 -4.48 -4.93
N PRO A 98 3.88 -5.72 -4.85
CA PRO A 98 3.07 -6.89 -4.52
C PRO A 98 2.53 -6.83 -3.08
N LEU A 99 3.29 -6.24 -2.14
CA LEU A 99 2.83 -6.05 -0.76
C LEU A 99 1.63 -5.10 -0.70
N LEU A 100 1.71 -3.96 -1.37
CA LEU A 100 0.63 -2.97 -1.42
C LEU A 100 -0.60 -3.52 -2.15
N GLU A 101 -0.43 -4.31 -3.21
CA GLU A 101 -1.54 -5.05 -3.85
C GLU A 101 -2.22 -6.00 -2.88
N SER A 102 -1.45 -6.80 -2.12
CA SER A 102 -2.04 -7.73 -1.14
C SER A 102 -2.83 -7.03 -0.02
N ILE A 103 -2.42 -5.82 0.38
CA ILE A 103 -3.07 -5.06 1.47
C ILE A 103 -4.27 -4.26 0.96
N HIS A 104 -4.13 -3.58 -0.18
CA HIS A 104 -5.10 -2.62 -0.71
C HIS A 104 -5.97 -3.17 -1.86
N GLY A 105 -5.66 -4.35 -2.39
CA GLY A 105 -6.33 -4.98 -3.53
C GLY A 105 -5.87 -4.43 -4.88
N ASP A 106 -5.75 -3.09 -4.99
CA ASP A 106 -5.33 -2.41 -6.21
C ASP A 106 -4.18 -1.43 -5.95
N LEU A 107 -3.27 -1.30 -6.91
CA LEU A 107 -2.20 -0.28 -6.89
C LEU A 107 -2.70 1.13 -7.18
N LYS A 108 -3.90 1.25 -7.76
CA LYS A 108 -4.47 2.53 -8.19
C LYS A 108 -5.83 2.68 -7.54
N HIS A 109 -6.00 3.80 -6.84
CA HIS A 109 -7.32 4.20 -6.35
C HIS A 109 -8.23 4.50 -7.55
N VAL A 110 -9.20 3.62 -7.80
CA VAL A 110 -10.26 3.82 -8.80
C VAL A 110 -11.57 4.31 -8.18
N GLY A 111 -11.56 4.65 -6.88
CA GLY A 111 -12.76 4.99 -6.10
C GLY A 111 -13.20 6.45 -6.16
N LYS A 112 -14.04 6.84 -5.19
CA LYS A 112 -14.60 8.19 -5.03
C LYS A 112 -13.49 9.25 -5.03
N MET A 113 -13.64 10.23 -5.91
CA MET A 113 -12.75 11.39 -6.01
C MET A 113 -13.35 12.55 -5.20
N PRO A 114 -12.55 13.29 -4.40
CA PRO A 114 -13.04 14.44 -3.65
C PRO A 114 -13.72 15.47 -4.57
N ALA A 115 -14.89 15.98 -4.17
CA ALA A 115 -15.66 16.92 -5.00
C ALA A 115 -14.85 18.14 -5.48
N ARG A 116 -13.94 18.65 -4.64
CA ARG A 116 -13.04 19.77 -4.99
C ARG A 116 -12.01 19.42 -6.06
N GLN A 117 -11.58 18.16 -6.16
CA GLN A 117 -10.63 17.72 -7.19
C GLN A 117 -11.32 17.53 -8.55
N HIS A 118 -12.63 17.30 -8.57
CA HIS A 118 -13.37 17.11 -9.81
C HIS A 118 -13.38 18.36 -10.70
N GLU A 119 -13.47 19.55 -10.11
CA GLU A 119 -13.41 20.81 -10.85
C GLU A 119 -12.00 21.07 -11.42
N ALA A 120 -10.96 20.92 -10.59
CA ALA A 120 -9.58 21.06 -11.04
C ALA A 120 -9.19 20.05 -12.14
N GLN A 121 -9.66 18.80 -12.02
CA GLN A 121 -9.43 17.77 -13.04
C GLN A 121 -10.15 18.12 -14.36
N ARG A 122 -11.40 18.59 -14.30
CA ARG A 122 -12.16 19.03 -15.48
C ARG A 122 -11.48 20.18 -16.21
N VAL A 123 -11.01 21.19 -15.45
CA VAL A 123 -10.27 22.32 -16.03
C VAL A 123 -9.00 21.84 -16.72
N ARG A 124 -8.22 20.95 -16.09
CA ARG A 124 -7.01 20.35 -16.70
C ARG A 124 -7.32 19.57 -17.98
N GLN A 125 -8.39 18.78 -17.99
CA GLN A 125 -8.80 18.02 -19.18
C GLN A 125 -9.24 18.95 -20.31
N GLU A 126 -9.99 20.01 -19.99
CA GLU A 126 -10.42 21.00 -20.98
C GLU A 126 -9.22 21.76 -21.55
N ILE A 127 -8.27 22.20 -20.72
CA ILE A 127 -7.01 22.81 -21.20
C ILE A 127 -6.25 21.85 -22.14
N ALA A 128 -6.15 20.57 -21.79
CA ALA A 128 -5.47 19.58 -22.63
C ALA A 128 -6.19 19.33 -23.96
N ARG A 129 -7.53 19.47 -24.01
CA ARG A 129 -8.31 19.43 -25.25
C ARG A 129 -8.08 20.69 -26.08
N LEU A 130 -8.23 21.87 -25.48
CA LEU A 130 -8.04 23.16 -26.16
C LEU A 130 -6.62 23.30 -26.72
N ARG A 131 -5.59 22.78 -26.03
CA ARG A 131 -4.20 22.76 -26.56
C ARG A 131 -4.05 21.91 -27.83
N ARG A 132 -4.78 20.79 -27.94
CA ARG A 132 -4.78 19.97 -29.15
C ARG A 132 -5.46 20.70 -30.31
N GLU A 133 -6.63 21.29 -30.04
CA GLU A 133 -7.39 22.08 -31.01
C GLU A 133 -6.61 23.32 -31.48
N LEU A 134 -5.91 23.99 -30.56
CA LEU A 134 -5.00 25.09 -30.90
C LEU A 134 -3.93 24.65 -31.90
N GLN A 135 -3.31 23.49 -31.69
CA GLN A 135 -2.28 22.99 -32.59
C GLN A 135 -2.85 22.65 -33.97
N GLU A 136 -4.06 22.08 -34.02
CA GLU A 136 -4.77 21.80 -35.27
C GLU A 136 -5.07 23.10 -36.05
N LEU A 137 -5.53 24.15 -35.37
CA LEU A 137 -5.80 25.45 -35.99
C LEU A 137 -4.53 26.14 -36.51
N ILE A 138 -3.42 26.02 -35.77
CA ILE A 138 -2.11 26.54 -36.23
C ILE A 138 -1.68 25.81 -37.51
N ASN A 139 -1.79 24.47 -37.52
CA ASN A 139 -1.43 23.67 -38.69
C ASN A 139 -2.35 23.96 -39.90
N ALA A 140 -3.60 24.36 -39.65
CA ALA A 140 -4.56 24.76 -40.67
C ALA A 140 -4.47 26.26 -41.04
N GLU A 141 -3.46 26.98 -40.55
CA GLU A 141 -3.23 28.42 -40.79
C GLU A 141 -4.40 29.33 -40.36
N ARG A 142 -5.26 28.86 -39.44
CA ARG A 142 -6.39 29.62 -38.87
C ARG A 142 -5.96 30.43 -37.65
N TYR A 143 -5.09 31.41 -37.87
CA TYR A 143 -4.41 32.15 -36.80
C TYR A 143 -5.35 32.98 -35.91
N GLU A 144 -6.43 33.54 -36.45
CA GLU A 144 -7.40 34.31 -35.65
C GLU A 144 -8.11 33.44 -34.62
N GLU A 145 -8.49 32.23 -35.01
CA GLU A 145 -9.16 31.28 -34.13
C GLU A 145 -8.19 30.66 -33.14
N ALA A 146 -6.97 30.36 -33.57
CA ALA A 146 -5.88 29.97 -32.68
C ALA A 146 -5.62 31.03 -31.60
N ALA A 147 -5.64 32.32 -31.94
CA ALA A 147 -5.49 33.40 -30.96
C ALA A 147 -6.62 33.39 -29.91
N ARG A 148 -7.88 33.23 -30.34
CA ARG A 148 -9.04 33.12 -29.42
C ARG A 148 -8.89 31.92 -28.47
N LEU A 149 -8.48 30.77 -29.00
CA LEU A 149 -8.28 29.54 -28.22
C LEU A 149 -7.12 29.67 -27.23
N ARG A 150 -6.03 30.32 -27.62
CA ARG A 150 -4.89 30.62 -26.75
C ARG A 150 -5.30 31.53 -25.58
N ASP A 151 -6.06 32.58 -25.85
CA ASP A 151 -6.50 33.51 -24.82
C ASP A 151 -7.49 32.81 -23.86
N ARG A 152 -8.36 31.93 -24.39
CA ARG A 152 -9.22 31.08 -23.56
C ARG A 152 -8.46 30.10 -22.67
N ILE A 153 -7.37 29.51 -23.17
CA ILE A 153 -6.49 28.65 -22.36
C ILE A 153 -5.87 29.46 -21.21
N ARG A 154 -5.42 30.69 -21.47
CA ARG A 154 -4.88 31.57 -20.41
C ARG A 154 -5.90 31.90 -19.33
N GLU A 155 -7.14 32.20 -19.71
CA GLU A 155 -8.24 32.43 -18.75
C GLU A 155 -8.50 31.23 -17.83
N LEU A 156 -8.35 30.00 -18.37
CA LEU A 156 -8.55 28.77 -17.61
C LEU A 156 -7.34 28.39 -16.73
N GLU A 157 -6.13 28.83 -17.10
CA GLU A 157 -4.90 28.58 -16.34
C GLU A 157 -4.68 29.57 -15.19
N GLY A 158 -5.21 30.79 -15.31
CA GLY A 158 -5.06 31.87 -14.31
C GLY A 158 -3.81 32.69 -14.50
#